data_AF-A0A947WK12-F1
#
_entry.id   AF-A0A947WK12-F1
#
_cell.length_a   1.000
_cell.length_b   1.000
_cell.length_c   1.000
_cell.angle_alpha   90.00
_cell.angle_beta   90.00
_cell.angle_gamma   90.00
#
_symmetry.space_group_name_H-M   'P 1'
#
loop_
_entity.id
_entity.type
_entity.pdbx_description
1 polymer ?
#
loop_
_entity_poly.entity_id
_entity_poly.type
_entity_poly.pdbx_seq_one_letter_code
_entity_poly.pdbx_strand_id
1 'polypeptide(L)'
;MPERLANQFKKLQEVGPSAEWTEATRNFLIARIQQDTLTQETPFFSRWKLFFNEGFQKIMPSPVKVISSLVIISLLGGAGLFAQAESNPKHILYAVKRTLEKIELVLAVTPQSETKVNLRHATKRKEEAVKLAQKTNLSAEEKDGLINTVINSLEQNISAAGNSLGMVDEAKNTDQAVELAQEITANINNNLQGLEEVKDIASSDSVNKNVFGVQSAMEGVENSSIEVLIQKLANQEANGQFISEEKVKEIVNNKIERTAEKISAKEQAVKNIDLNKVVIVKEDRIGTTYISIKLDIKKIVSQAVEKLAEAPKLLEEAKSLLAGNLLSESMGKIKEVEAIIKETEEIIAPITGVSEEDALEAADEGDIVGDKTDNSIANPVNNDSASSTPEITPEVMEQILNYAPLGGEITYSASYTENSVDNNQD
;
A
#
# COMPACT_ATOMS: atom_id res chain seq x y z
N MET A 1 25.47 46.02 62.28
CA MET A 1 25.97 44.99 61.33
C MET A 1 25.22 44.87 59.99
N PRO A 2 23.93 45.23 59.80
CA PRO A 2 23.26 45.03 58.50
C PRO A 2 23.71 45.97 57.37
N GLU A 3 24.20 47.18 57.68
CA GLU A 3 24.60 48.16 56.65
C GLU A 3 25.87 47.79 55.88
N ARG A 4 26.80 47.03 56.48
CA ARG A 4 28.00 46.54 55.80
C ARG A 4 27.66 45.49 54.73
N LEU A 5 26.70 44.61 55.01
CA LEU A 5 26.22 43.60 54.07
C LEU A 5 25.45 44.22 52.91
N ALA A 6 24.59 45.22 53.18
CA ALA A 6 23.86 45.93 52.14
C ALA A 6 24.79 46.66 51.14
N ASN A 7 25.86 47.28 51.64
CA ASN A 7 26.84 47.94 50.78
C ASN A 7 27.74 46.95 50.01
N GLN A 8 28.00 45.76 50.56
CA GLN A 8 28.69 44.69 49.82
C GLN A 8 27.83 44.11 48.69
N PHE A 9 26.52 43.95 48.93
CA PHE A 9 25.58 43.48 47.89
C PHE A 9 25.39 44.48 46.75
N LYS A 10 25.34 45.80 47.05
CA LYS A 10 25.28 46.82 45.99
C LYS A 10 26.53 46.83 45.10
N LYS A 11 27.71 46.53 45.65
CA LYS A 11 28.94 46.37 44.87
C LYS A 11 28.99 45.12 44.00
N LEU A 12 28.19 44.09 44.31
CA LEU A 12 28.11 42.86 43.53
C LEU A 12 27.16 42.97 42.34
N GLN A 13 26.22 43.92 42.35
CA GLN A 13 25.27 44.13 41.24
C GLN A 13 25.90 44.73 39.97
N GLU A 14 27.11 45.28 40.05
CA GLU A 14 27.84 45.81 38.89
C GLU A 14 28.86 44.83 38.29
N VAL A 15 28.96 43.61 38.83
CA VAL A 15 29.90 42.60 38.31
C VAL A 15 29.22 41.81 37.21
N GLY A 16 29.18 42.40 36.01
CA GLY A 16 28.89 41.64 34.78
C GLY A 16 29.96 40.55 34.56
N PRO A 17 29.65 39.50 33.76
CA PRO A 17 30.66 38.53 33.39
C PRO A 17 31.84 39.23 32.71
N SER A 18 33.06 38.79 33.00
CA SER A 18 34.23 39.33 32.32
C SER A 18 34.13 39.06 30.81
N ALA A 19 34.74 39.92 30.00
CA ALA A 19 34.77 39.74 28.55
C ALA A 19 35.35 38.36 28.17
N GLU A 20 36.40 37.92 28.89
CA GLU A 20 36.99 36.59 28.74
C GLU A 20 36.02 35.46 29.04
N TRP A 21 35.21 35.57 30.10
CA TRP A 21 34.20 34.57 30.42
C TRP A 21 33.14 34.50 29.31
N THR A 22 32.70 35.66 28.82
CA THR A 22 31.67 35.75 27.77
C THR A 22 32.18 35.13 26.46
N GLU A 23 33.44 35.38 26.11
CA GLU A 23 34.08 34.81 24.92
C GLU A 23 34.30 33.30 25.07
N ALA A 24 34.76 32.83 26.23
CA ALA A 24 34.93 31.40 26.52
C ALA A 24 33.58 30.66 26.48
N THR A 25 32.53 31.24 27.05
CA THR A 25 31.18 30.66 27.00
C THR A 25 30.62 30.65 25.58
N ARG A 26 30.83 31.70 24.80
CA ARG A 26 30.42 31.74 23.39
C ARG A 26 31.11 30.65 22.57
N ASN A 27 32.42 30.51 22.70
CA ASN A 27 33.19 29.51 21.97
C ASN A 27 32.82 28.08 22.40
N PHE A 28 32.59 27.87 23.70
CA PHE A 28 32.08 26.61 24.23
C PHE A 28 30.70 26.26 23.65
N LEU A 29 29.76 27.22 23.62
CA LEU A 29 28.43 27.01 23.07
C LEU A 29 28.45 26.74 21.57
N ILE A 30 29.28 27.46 20.80
CA ILE A 30 29.42 27.21 19.35
C ILE A 30 30.02 25.83 19.08
N ALA A 31 31.07 25.45 19.82
CA ALA A 31 31.67 24.12 19.70
C ALA A 31 30.65 23.02 20.05
N ARG A 32 29.82 23.24 21.08
CA ARG A 32 28.78 22.29 21.46
C ARG A 32 27.66 22.21 20.41
N ILE A 33 27.21 23.34 19.87
CA ILE A 33 26.20 23.37 18.81
C ILE A 33 26.72 22.62 17.59
N GLN A 34 27.96 22.85 17.16
CA GLN A 34 28.55 22.17 16.00
C GLN A 34 28.74 20.66 16.22
N GLN A 35 29.05 20.25 17.45
CA GLN A 35 29.18 18.84 17.80
C GLN A 35 27.81 18.13 17.84
N ASP A 36 26.77 18.80 18.35
CA ASP A 36 25.41 18.26 18.47
C ASP A 36 24.58 18.38 17.15
N THR A 37 24.93 19.26 16.20
CA THR A 37 24.24 19.34 14.89
C THR A 37 24.80 18.44 13.80
N LEU A 38 25.99 17.85 13.97
CA LEU A 38 26.65 17.10 12.88
C LEU A 38 26.82 15.59 13.14
N THR A 39 26.36 15.03 14.27
CA THR A 39 26.63 13.61 14.56
C THR A 39 25.47 12.72 15.00
N GLN A 40 24.22 13.16 14.88
CA GLN A 40 23.08 12.22 14.97
C GLN A 40 21.86 12.80 14.26
N GLU A 41 21.52 12.25 13.09
CA GLU A 41 20.20 12.42 12.50
C GLU A 41 19.17 11.70 13.37
N THR A 42 18.77 12.34 14.47
CA THR A 42 17.60 11.89 15.21
C THR A 42 16.39 12.06 14.29
N PRO A 43 15.59 11.02 14.03
CA PRO A 43 14.44 11.13 13.17
C PRO A 43 13.54 12.28 13.63
N PHE A 44 13.01 13.05 12.69
CA PHE A 44 12.17 14.24 12.95
C PHE A 44 11.07 14.00 14.01
N PHE A 45 10.56 12.76 14.08
CA PHE A 45 9.57 12.33 15.07
C PHE A 45 10.07 12.29 16.52
N SER A 46 11.37 12.06 16.77
CA SER A 46 11.98 12.13 18.11
C SER A 46 11.99 13.57 18.62
N ARG A 47 12.27 14.53 17.74
CA ARG A 47 12.15 15.98 18.04
C ARG A 47 10.69 16.38 18.28
N TRP A 48 9.75 15.85 17.49
CA TRP A 48 8.32 16.10 17.70
C TRP A 48 7.83 15.51 19.03
N LYS A 49 8.24 14.28 19.38
CA LYS A 49 7.88 13.65 20.66
C LYS A 49 8.42 14.44 21.85
N LEU A 50 9.63 15.00 21.78
CA LEU A 50 10.18 15.87 22.82
C LEU A 50 9.47 17.23 22.87
N PHE A 51 9.14 17.84 21.72
CA PHE A 51 8.36 19.08 21.65
C PHE A 51 6.92 18.90 22.21
N PHE A 52 6.29 17.76 21.94
CA PHE A 52 4.95 17.45 22.43
C PHE A 52 4.94 16.99 23.89
N ASN A 53 5.94 16.24 24.33
CA ASN A 53 5.93 15.70 25.70
C ASN A 53 6.36 16.74 26.74
N GLU A 54 7.26 17.68 26.42
CA GLU A 54 7.69 18.72 27.38
C GLU A 54 7.02 20.09 27.17
N GLY A 55 6.67 20.47 25.93
CA GLY A 55 6.07 21.77 25.61
C GLY A 55 4.55 21.78 25.66
N PHE A 56 3.89 20.75 25.10
CA PHE A 56 2.44 20.73 24.98
C PHE A 56 1.71 20.44 26.30
N GLN A 57 2.32 19.65 27.21
CA GLN A 57 1.73 19.35 28.52
C GLN A 57 1.62 20.58 29.42
N LYS A 58 2.49 21.59 29.25
CA LYS A 58 2.45 22.84 30.04
C LYS A 58 1.61 23.94 29.41
N ILE A 59 1.37 23.90 28.10
CA ILE A 59 0.69 25.00 27.37
C ILE A 59 -0.77 24.68 27.03
N MET A 60 -1.19 23.41 26.95
CA MET A 60 -2.56 23.05 26.54
C MET A 60 -3.22 22.01 27.47
N PRO A 61 -3.84 22.43 28.58
CA PRO A 61 -4.53 21.50 29.48
C PRO A 61 -5.92 21.07 28.97
N SER A 62 -6.30 21.39 27.73
CA SER A 62 -7.64 21.05 27.23
C SER A 62 -7.62 20.69 25.75
N PRO A 63 -8.10 19.49 25.37
CA PRO A 63 -8.27 19.10 23.96
C PRO A 63 -9.14 20.10 23.15
N VAL A 64 -10.00 20.87 23.83
CA VAL A 64 -10.80 21.94 23.24
C VAL A 64 -9.93 23.02 22.58
N LYS A 65 -8.77 23.37 23.15
CA LYS A 65 -7.90 24.43 22.61
C LYS A 65 -7.18 23.99 21.34
N VAL A 66 -6.80 22.72 21.24
CA VAL A 66 -6.22 22.14 20.02
C VAL A 66 -7.24 22.21 18.89
N ILE A 67 -8.47 21.73 19.15
CA ILE A 67 -9.57 21.78 18.18
C ILE A 67 -9.88 23.23 17.79
N SER A 68 -9.97 24.16 18.75
CA SER A 68 -10.20 25.58 18.45
C SER A 68 -9.07 26.19 17.61
N SER A 69 -7.81 25.86 17.87
CA SER A 69 -6.68 26.35 17.05
C SER A 69 -6.73 25.81 15.62
N LEU A 70 -7.12 24.55 15.45
CA LEU A 70 -7.26 23.90 14.14
C LEU A 70 -8.44 24.50 13.36
N VAL A 71 -9.55 24.80 14.04
CA VAL A 71 -10.71 25.53 13.51
C VAL A 71 -10.35 26.97 13.13
N ILE A 72 -9.55 27.67 13.94
CA ILE A 72 -9.09 29.04 13.64
C ILE A 72 -8.13 29.05 12.45
N ILE A 73 -7.22 28.08 12.34
CA ILE A 73 -6.34 27.92 11.18
C ILE A 73 -7.15 27.58 9.92
N SER A 74 -8.18 26.72 10.06
CA SER A 74 -9.15 26.41 9.01
C SER A 74 -9.96 27.63 8.57
N LEU A 75 -10.33 28.52 9.50
CA LEU A 75 -11.10 29.74 9.21
C LEU A 75 -10.24 30.86 8.60
N LEU A 76 -8.96 30.96 8.97
CA LEU A 76 -8.04 32.00 8.51
C LEU A 76 -7.30 31.62 7.22
N GLY A 77 -7.05 30.33 6.97
CA GLY A 77 -6.47 29.82 5.74
C GLY A 77 -7.57 29.49 4.73
N GLY A 78 -7.88 30.43 3.83
CA GLY A 78 -8.98 30.31 2.88
C GLY A 78 -9.04 28.98 2.09
N ALA A 79 -10.27 28.57 1.76
CA ALA A 79 -10.62 27.32 1.07
C ALA A 79 -9.83 27.00 -0.22
N GLY A 80 -9.10 27.96 -0.80
CA GLY A 80 -8.32 27.78 -2.03
C GLY A 80 -7.02 26.98 -1.88
N LEU A 81 -6.34 27.02 -0.72
CA LEU A 81 -5.07 26.29 -0.53
C LEU A 81 -5.27 24.80 -0.20
N PHE A 82 -6.43 24.44 0.38
CA PHE A 82 -6.73 23.07 0.74
C PHE A 82 -6.99 22.17 -0.47
N ALA A 83 -7.57 22.72 -1.55
CA ALA A 83 -7.94 21.93 -2.73
C ALA A 83 -6.72 21.42 -3.54
N GLN A 84 -5.63 22.19 -3.64
CA GLN A 84 -4.44 21.78 -4.40
C GLN A 84 -3.48 20.90 -3.60
N ALA A 85 -3.47 21.06 -2.27
CA ALA A 85 -2.62 20.28 -1.36
C ALA A 85 -3.20 18.88 -1.04
N GLU A 86 -4.41 18.58 -1.50
CA GLU A 86 -5.17 17.40 -1.06
C GLU A 86 -4.63 16.06 -1.59
N SER A 87 -3.97 16.05 -2.75
CA SER A 87 -3.66 14.79 -3.46
C SER A 87 -2.18 14.47 -3.59
N ASN A 88 -1.27 15.28 -3.04
CA ASN A 88 0.17 15.01 -3.15
C ASN A 88 0.73 14.47 -1.82
N PRO A 89 1.13 13.19 -1.77
CA PRO A 89 1.76 12.57 -0.60
C PRO A 89 2.95 13.32 0.01
N LYS A 90 3.71 14.11 -0.78
CA LYS A 90 4.88 14.86 -0.30
C LYS A 90 4.53 16.15 0.46
N HIS A 91 3.28 16.63 0.41
CA HIS A 91 2.91 17.88 1.10
C HIS A 91 2.55 17.67 2.57
N ILE A 92 2.89 18.65 3.43
CA ILE A 92 2.62 18.59 4.87
C ILE A 92 1.13 18.42 5.21
N LEU A 93 0.24 19.02 4.41
CA LEU A 93 -1.21 18.90 4.59
C LEU A 93 -1.72 17.48 4.32
N TYR A 94 -1.00 16.69 3.51
CA TYR A 94 -1.30 15.27 3.31
C TYR A 94 -1.10 14.47 4.59
N ALA A 95 -0.01 14.72 5.33
CA ALA A 95 0.21 14.08 6.63
C ALA A 95 -0.89 14.43 7.65
N VAL A 96 -1.39 15.67 7.63
CA VAL A 96 -2.54 16.08 8.44
C VAL A 96 -3.80 15.31 8.03
N LYS A 97 -4.08 15.21 6.72
CA LYS A 97 -5.19 14.41 6.18
C LYS A 97 -5.11 12.95 6.64
N ARG A 98 -3.97 12.30 6.46
CA ARG A 98 -3.75 10.91 6.88
C ARG A 98 -3.90 10.73 8.39
N THR A 99 -3.55 11.74 9.19
CA THR A 99 -3.77 11.72 10.65
C THR A 99 -5.26 11.77 10.98
N LEU A 100 -6.03 12.64 10.32
CA LEU A 100 -7.48 12.70 10.49
C LEU A 100 -8.16 11.38 10.08
N GLU A 101 -7.72 10.78 8.99
CA GLU A 101 -8.21 9.47 8.53
C GLU A 101 -7.91 8.35 9.55
N LYS A 102 -6.73 8.34 10.17
CA LYS A 102 -6.43 7.41 11.27
C LYS A 102 -7.33 7.63 12.48
N ILE A 103 -7.64 8.88 12.82
CA ILE A 103 -8.59 9.19 13.90
C ILE A 103 -10.00 8.68 13.54
N GLU A 104 -10.45 8.84 12.29
CA GLU A 104 -11.72 8.27 11.83
C GLU A 104 -11.76 6.74 12.01
N LEU A 105 -10.66 6.04 11.68
CA LEU A 105 -10.54 4.59 11.88
C LEU A 105 -10.57 4.21 13.37
N VAL A 106 -9.84 4.92 14.23
CA VAL A 106 -9.83 4.66 15.69
C VAL A 106 -11.21 4.90 16.31
N LEU A 107 -12.00 5.83 15.77
CA LEU A 107 -13.37 6.08 16.21
C LEU A 107 -14.39 5.08 15.63
N ALA A 108 -14.00 4.30 14.62
CA ALA A 108 -14.82 3.27 14.01
C ALA A 108 -14.76 1.97 14.82
N VAL A 109 -15.40 1.98 15.98
CA VAL A 109 -15.28 0.92 17.01
C VAL A 109 -15.93 -0.43 16.65
N THR A 110 -16.74 -0.48 15.58
CA THR A 110 -17.36 -1.74 15.10
C THR A 110 -16.76 -2.15 13.77
N PRO A 111 -16.63 -3.48 13.48
CA PRO A 111 -16.13 -3.95 12.19
C PRO A 111 -16.93 -3.38 11.00
N GLN A 112 -18.25 -3.20 11.14
CA GLN A 112 -19.07 -2.55 10.13
C GLN A 112 -18.65 -1.09 9.88
N SER A 113 -18.45 -0.31 10.95
CA SER A 113 -18.00 1.07 10.82
C SER A 113 -16.58 1.17 10.26
N GLU A 114 -15.69 0.24 10.64
CA GLU A 114 -14.32 0.16 10.16
C GLU A 114 -14.29 -0.12 8.65
N THR A 115 -15.08 -1.10 8.17
CA THR A 115 -15.26 -1.37 6.75
C THR A 115 -15.70 -0.11 6.01
N LYS A 116 -16.74 0.58 6.50
CA LYS A 116 -17.26 1.81 5.86
C LYS A 116 -16.22 2.92 5.79
N VAL A 117 -15.42 3.10 6.83
CA VAL A 117 -14.33 4.09 6.85
C VAL A 117 -13.23 3.70 5.85
N ASN A 118 -12.81 2.44 5.84
CA ASN A 118 -11.81 1.92 4.90
C ASN A 118 -12.28 2.07 3.43
N LEU A 119 -13.52 1.71 3.11
CA LEU A 119 -14.09 1.89 1.76
C LEU A 119 -14.12 3.36 1.34
N ARG A 120 -14.44 4.27 2.27
CA ARG A 120 -14.39 5.72 2.01
C ARG A 120 -12.96 6.20 1.75
N HIS A 121 -11.98 5.70 2.50
CA HIS A 121 -10.58 6.04 2.29
C HIS A 121 -10.07 5.47 0.96
N ALA A 122 -10.46 4.25 0.59
CA ALA A 122 -10.17 3.66 -0.71
C ALA A 122 -10.67 4.57 -1.85
N THR A 123 -11.94 4.97 -1.83
CA THR A 123 -12.46 5.90 -2.85
C THR A 123 -11.67 7.21 -2.93
N LYS A 124 -11.28 7.79 -1.78
CA LYS A 124 -10.42 8.99 -1.75
C LYS A 124 -9.04 8.72 -2.39
N ARG A 125 -8.41 7.57 -2.13
CA ARG A 125 -7.13 7.21 -2.73
C ARG A 125 -7.24 7.08 -4.25
N LYS A 126 -8.28 6.43 -4.77
CA LYS A 126 -8.51 6.37 -6.22
C LYS A 126 -8.65 7.77 -6.82
N GLU A 127 -9.41 8.67 -6.18
CA GLU A 127 -9.57 10.05 -6.67
C GLU A 127 -8.25 10.84 -6.64
N GLU A 128 -7.43 10.63 -5.62
CA GLU A 128 -6.08 11.20 -5.55
C GLU A 128 -5.19 10.68 -6.68
N ALA A 129 -5.23 9.39 -6.99
CA ALA A 129 -4.46 8.78 -8.08
C ALA A 129 -4.86 9.37 -9.45
N VAL A 130 -6.17 9.50 -9.72
CA VAL A 130 -6.68 10.15 -10.95
C VAL A 130 -6.21 11.61 -11.03
N LYS A 131 -6.33 12.38 -9.94
CA LYS A 131 -5.86 13.78 -9.89
C LYS A 131 -4.36 13.88 -10.12
N LEU A 132 -3.56 12.98 -9.56
CA LEU A 132 -2.11 12.92 -9.78
C LEU A 132 -1.78 12.56 -11.24
N ALA A 133 -2.52 11.63 -11.83
CA ALA A 133 -2.37 11.25 -13.24
C ALA A 133 -2.64 12.46 -14.17
N GLN A 134 -3.59 13.33 -13.83
CA GLN A 134 -3.94 14.50 -14.64
C GLN A 134 -3.00 15.71 -14.45
N LYS A 135 -2.08 15.69 -13.47
CA LYS A 135 -1.15 16.81 -13.24
C LYS A 135 -0.08 16.89 -14.33
N THR A 136 0.11 18.09 -14.87
CA THR A 136 1.08 18.39 -15.94
C THR A 136 2.36 19.07 -15.44
N ASN A 137 2.40 19.47 -14.17
CA ASN A 137 3.50 20.25 -13.59
C ASN A 137 4.49 19.42 -12.77
N LEU A 138 4.49 18.10 -12.95
CA LEU A 138 5.37 17.15 -12.29
C LEU A 138 6.21 16.43 -13.35
N SER A 139 7.45 16.05 -13.01
CA SER A 139 8.22 15.13 -13.83
C SER A 139 7.53 13.75 -13.88
N ALA A 140 7.78 12.96 -14.93
CA ALA A 140 7.17 11.64 -15.08
C ALA A 140 7.53 10.72 -13.90
N GLU A 141 8.81 10.67 -13.52
CA GLU A 141 9.30 9.87 -12.40
C GLU A 141 8.65 10.26 -11.06
N GLU A 142 8.57 11.57 -10.75
CA GLU A 142 7.92 12.02 -9.53
C GLU A 142 6.43 11.71 -9.53
N LYS A 143 5.76 11.87 -10.68
CA LYS A 143 4.33 11.59 -10.84
C LYS A 143 4.05 10.11 -10.59
N ASP A 144 4.83 9.22 -11.17
CA ASP A 144 4.69 7.77 -11.01
C ASP A 144 4.91 7.35 -9.56
N GLY A 145 5.95 7.85 -8.90
CA GLY A 145 6.20 7.57 -7.49
C GLY A 145 5.05 8.01 -6.57
N LEU A 146 4.44 9.17 -6.83
CA LEU A 146 3.28 9.64 -6.07
C LEU A 146 2.03 8.81 -6.34
N ILE A 147 1.76 8.46 -7.60
CA ILE A 147 0.63 7.62 -8.00
C ILE A 147 0.75 6.25 -7.33
N ASN A 148 1.92 5.62 -7.41
CA ASN A 148 2.20 4.32 -6.80
C ASN A 148 1.99 4.34 -5.28
N THR A 149 2.43 5.40 -4.60
CA THR A 149 2.19 5.56 -3.15
C THR A 149 0.69 5.56 -2.82
N VAL A 150 -0.10 6.29 -3.60
CA VAL A 150 -1.55 6.40 -3.39
C VAL A 150 -2.27 5.08 -3.73
N ILE A 151 -1.85 4.40 -4.80
CA ILE A 151 -2.38 3.09 -5.23
C ILE A 151 -2.09 2.02 -4.18
N ASN A 152 -0.89 1.98 -3.60
CA ASN A 152 -0.58 1.05 -2.52
C ASN A 152 -1.45 1.31 -1.28
N SER A 153 -1.72 2.59 -0.97
CA SER A 153 -2.66 2.91 0.11
C SER A 153 -4.10 2.51 -0.22
N LEU A 154 -4.52 2.59 -1.49
CA LEU A 154 -5.82 2.10 -1.95
C LEU A 154 -5.96 0.59 -1.69
N GLU A 155 -4.94 -0.19 -2.06
CA GLU A 155 -4.88 -1.63 -1.80
C GLU A 155 -5.04 -1.93 -0.31
N GLN A 156 -4.23 -1.30 0.55
CA GLN A 156 -4.29 -1.48 2.01
C GLN A 156 -5.70 -1.25 2.56
N ASN A 157 -6.38 -0.18 2.14
CA ASN A 157 -7.73 0.13 2.62
C ASN A 157 -8.75 -0.92 2.13
N ILE A 158 -8.63 -1.42 0.90
CA ILE A 158 -9.53 -2.47 0.38
C ILE A 158 -9.28 -3.81 1.09
N SER A 159 -8.02 -4.20 1.30
CA SER A 159 -7.69 -5.41 2.05
C SER A 159 -8.20 -5.33 3.49
N ALA A 160 -8.08 -4.18 4.15
CA ALA A 160 -8.61 -3.97 5.50
C ALA A 160 -10.15 -4.08 5.54
N ALA A 161 -10.85 -3.54 4.54
CA ALA A 161 -12.30 -3.69 4.39
C ALA A 161 -12.70 -5.17 4.19
N GLY A 162 -11.95 -5.92 3.38
CA GLY A 162 -12.16 -7.36 3.19
C GLY A 162 -11.96 -8.18 4.47
N ASN A 163 -10.89 -7.91 5.22
CA ASN A 163 -10.63 -8.56 6.51
C ASN A 163 -11.75 -8.28 7.53
N SER A 164 -12.23 -7.03 7.57
CA SER A 164 -13.32 -6.62 8.46
C SER A 164 -14.64 -7.31 8.10
N LEU A 165 -14.93 -7.55 6.81
CA LEU A 165 -16.08 -8.35 6.37
C LEU A 165 -15.98 -9.80 6.90
N GLY A 166 -14.80 -10.41 6.81
CA GLY A 166 -14.56 -11.76 7.35
C GLY A 166 -14.93 -11.86 8.84
N MET A 167 -14.54 -10.86 9.64
CA MET A 167 -14.89 -10.80 11.07
C MET A 167 -16.41 -10.69 11.31
N VAL A 168 -17.13 -9.90 10.49
CA VAL A 168 -18.60 -9.76 10.61
C VAL A 168 -19.31 -11.06 10.24
N ASP A 169 -18.82 -11.74 9.20
CA ASP A 169 -19.37 -13.02 8.76
C ASP A 169 -19.20 -14.12 9.82
N GLU A 170 -18.02 -14.21 10.43
CA GLU A 170 -17.71 -15.12 11.54
C GLU A 170 -18.58 -14.87 12.78
N ALA A 171 -18.88 -13.61 13.07
CA ALA A 171 -19.77 -13.21 14.18
C ALA A 171 -21.25 -13.61 13.96
N LYS A 172 -21.59 -14.22 12.82
CA LYS A 172 -22.95 -14.65 12.43
C LYS A 172 -23.97 -13.52 12.43
N ASN A 173 -23.51 -12.26 12.26
CA ASN A 173 -24.41 -11.13 12.09
C ASN A 173 -24.82 -11.01 10.62
N THR A 174 -25.80 -11.83 10.21
CA THR A 174 -26.19 -12.03 8.82
C THR A 174 -26.56 -10.72 8.11
N ASP A 175 -27.27 -9.82 8.77
CA ASP A 175 -27.77 -8.59 8.14
C ASP A 175 -26.63 -7.62 7.84
N GLN A 176 -25.71 -7.45 8.79
CA GLN A 176 -24.54 -6.60 8.62
C GLN A 176 -23.57 -7.18 7.58
N ALA A 177 -23.39 -8.50 7.56
CA ALA A 177 -22.54 -9.17 6.57
C ALA A 177 -23.06 -8.94 5.14
N VAL A 178 -24.39 -9.04 4.93
CA VAL A 178 -25.02 -8.80 3.64
C VAL A 178 -24.87 -7.34 3.20
N GLU A 179 -25.18 -6.38 4.08
CA GLU A 179 -25.06 -4.95 3.78
C GLU A 179 -23.61 -4.60 3.39
N LEU A 180 -22.64 -5.05 4.19
CA LEU A 180 -21.23 -4.78 3.94
C LEU A 180 -20.72 -5.42 2.65
N ALA A 181 -21.09 -6.68 2.38
CA ALA A 181 -20.66 -7.35 1.15
C ALA A 181 -21.20 -6.65 -0.11
N GLN A 182 -22.43 -6.12 -0.06
CA GLN A 182 -22.99 -5.29 -1.14
C GLN A 182 -22.23 -3.96 -1.28
N GLU A 183 -21.96 -3.27 -0.17
CA GLU A 183 -21.20 -2.01 -0.18
C GLU A 183 -19.77 -2.20 -0.70
N ILE A 184 -19.07 -3.26 -0.27
CA ILE A 184 -17.73 -3.62 -0.74
C ILE A 184 -17.75 -3.86 -2.24
N THR A 185 -18.69 -4.68 -2.72
CA THR A 185 -18.80 -5.00 -4.16
C THR A 185 -19.05 -3.74 -4.99
N ALA A 186 -19.97 -2.87 -4.55
CA ALA A 186 -20.24 -1.60 -5.23
C ALA A 186 -19.03 -0.65 -5.20
N ASN A 187 -18.31 -0.59 -4.08
CA ASN A 187 -17.12 0.24 -3.93
C ASN A 187 -15.98 -0.25 -4.82
N ILE A 188 -15.74 -1.56 -4.89
CA ILE A 188 -14.72 -2.15 -5.77
C ILE A 188 -15.04 -1.86 -7.24
N ASN A 189 -16.30 -2.02 -7.66
CA ASN A 189 -16.73 -1.69 -9.02
C ASN A 189 -16.40 -0.24 -9.40
N ASN A 190 -16.66 0.71 -8.49
CA ASN A 190 -16.33 2.13 -8.73
C ASN A 190 -14.82 2.38 -8.81
N ASN A 191 -14.04 1.73 -7.94
CA ASN A 191 -12.59 1.95 -7.91
C ASN A 191 -11.87 1.29 -9.09
N LEU A 192 -12.31 0.12 -9.56
CA LEU A 192 -11.75 -0.54 -10.74
C LEU A 192 -11.87 0.35 -11.99
N GLN A 193 -13.02 1.00 -12.19
CA GLN A 193 -13.21 1.93 -13.30
C GLN A 193 -12.24 3.13 -13.23
N GLY A 194 -12.06 3.70 -12.04
CA GLY A 194 -11.14 4.82 -11.84
C GLY A 194 -9.66 4.43 -11.99
N LEU A 195 -9.31 3.18 -11.69
CA LEU A 195 -7.96 2.68 -11.91
C LEU A 195 -7.63 2.48 -13.39
N GLU A 196 -8.60 2.11 -14.22
CA GLU A 196 -8.39 2.07 -15.67
C GLU A 196 -8.14 3.47 -16.24
N GLU A 197 -8.84 4.49 -15.73
CA GLU A 197 -8.56 5.89 -16.07
C GLU A 197 -7.12 6.29 -15.68
N VAL A 198 -6.63 5.87 -14.51
CA VAL A 198 -5.24 6.14 -14.10
C VAL A 198 -4.24 5.50 -15.05
N LYS A 199 -4.47 4.26 -15.45
CA LYS A 199 -3.63 3.51 -16.40
C LYS A 199 -3.56 4.23 -17.76
N ASP A 200 -4.72 4.64 -18.29
CA ASP A 200 -4.81 5.35 -19.55
C ASP A 200 -4.08 6.71 -19.51
N ILE A 201 -4.27 7.49 -18.44
CA ILE A 201 -3.69 8.83 -18.32
C ILE A 201 -2.18 8.80 -17.98
N ALA A 202 -1.75 7.88 -17.11
CA ALA A 202 -0.36 7.79 -16.69
C ALA A 202 0.52 7.21 -17.80
N SER A 203 0.03 6.19 -18.52
CA SER A 203 0.75 5.52 -19.61
C SER A 203 2.18 5.09 -19.24
N SER A 204 2.42 4.78 -17.96
CA SER A 204 3.72 4.37 -17.42
C SER A 204 3.67 2.90 -17.03
N ASP A 205 4.68 2.12 -17.43
CA ASP A 205 4.76 0.69 -17.12
C ASP A 205 4.81 0.43 -15.61
N SER A 206 5.49 1.29 -14.85
CA SER A 206 5.57 1.19 -13.39
C SER A 206 4.18 1.35 -12.75
N VAL A 207 3.44 2.37 -13.18
CA VAL A 207 2.07 2.63 -12.70
C VAL A 207 1.15 1.49 -13.13
N ASN A 208 1.22 1.06 -14.39
CA ASN A 208 0.37 -0.01 -14.93
C ASN A 208 0.56 -1.33 -14.16
N LYS A 209 1.80 -1.68 -13.82
CA LYS A 209 2.11 -2.87 -13.00
C LYS A 209 1.49 -2.79 -11.61
N ASN A 210 1.60 -1.65 -10.94
CA ASN A 210 1.02 -1.49 -9.61
C ASN A 210 -0.51 -1.43 -9.65
N VAL A 211 -1.10 -0.73 -10.62
CA VAL A 211 -2.55 -0.74 -10.88
C VAL A 211 -3.06 -2.17 -11.03
N PHE A 212 -2.38 -3.00 -11.83
CA PHE A 212 -2.74 -4.39 -12.04
C PHE A 212 -2.71 -5.22 -10.73
N GLY A 213 -1.66 -5.03 -9.92
CA GLY A 213 -1.56 -5.66 -8.60
C GLY A 213 -2.77 -5.33 -7.71
N VAL A 214 -3.13 -4.05 -7.66
CA VAL A 214 -4.28 -3.58 -6.85
C VAL A 214 -5.62 -4.05 -7.42
N GLN A 215 -5.80 -4.07 -8.74
CA GLN A 215 -7.00 -4.63 -9.36
C GLN A 215 -7.17 -6.11 -8.98
N SER A 216 -6.07 -6.89 -9.02
CA SER A 216 -6.07 -8.30 -8.60
C SER A 216 -6.45 -8.47 -7.12
N ALA A 217 -5.92 -7.62 -6.23
CA ALA A 217 -6.25 -7.63 -4.80
C ALA A 217 -7.73 -7.26 -4.56
N MET A 218 -8.24 -6.24 -5.27
CA MET A 218 -9.65 -5.86 -5.23
C MET A 218 -10.56 -7.01 -5.68
N GLU A 219 -10.21 -7.72 -6.74
CA GLU A 219 -10.98 -8.87 -7.22
C GLU A 219 -11.05 -10.00 -6.20
N GLY A 220 -9.97 -10.26 -5.46
CA GLY A 220 -9.97 -11.22 -4.36
C GLY A 220 -10.97 -10.86 -3.25
N VAL A 221 -11.00 -9.58 -2.86
CA VAL A 221 -11.94 -9.06 -1.84
C VAL A 221 -13.38 -9.07 -2.34
N GLU A 222 -13.61 -8.71 -3.60
CA GLU A 222 -14.92 -8.77 -4.24
C GLU A 222 -15.44 -10.21 -4.31
N ASN A 223 -14.61 -11.16 -4.76
CA ASN A 223 -14.97 -12.57 -4.84
C ASN A 223 -15.41 -13.10 -3.48
N SER A 224 -14.67 -12.76 -2.42
CA SER A 224 -15.02 -13.13 -1.04
C SER A 224 -16.35 -12.51 -0.61
N SER A 225 -16.60 -11.25 -0.99
CA SER A 225 -17.86 -10.56 -0.70
C SER A 225 -19.05 -11.20 -1.39
N ILE A 226 -18.91 -11.55 -2.67
CA ILE A 226 -19.96 -12.24 -3.43
C ILE A 226 -20.23 -13.63 -2.85
N GLU A 227 -19.20 -14.35 -2.41
CA GLU A 227 -19.36 -15.65 -1.74
C GLU A 227 -20.15 -15.53 -0.44
N VAL A 228 -19.91 -14.49 0.37
CA VAL A 228 -20.74 -14.21 1.56
C VAL A 228 -22.19 -14.01 1.15
N LEU A 229 -22.47 -13.23 0.10
CA LEU A 229 -23.85 -13.02 -0.38
C LEU A 229 -24.52 -14.33 -0.82
N ILE A 230 -23.81 -15.18 -1.57
CA ILE A 230 -24.31 -16.48 -2.03
C ILE A 230 -24.58 -17.41 -0.84
N GLN A 231 -23.66 -17.48 0.12
CA GLN A 231 -23.83 -18.29 1.32
C GLN A 231 -25.01 -17.81 2.17
N LYS A 232 -25.19 -16.49 2.34
CA LYS A 232 -26.33 -15.97 3.09
C LYS A 232 -27.65 -16.22 2.36
N LEU A 233 -27.68 -16.10 1.03
CA LEU A 233 -28.86 -16.44 0.23
C LEU A 233 -29.24 -17.93 0.38
N ALA A 234 -28.26 -18.83 0.34
CA ALA A 234 -28.49 -20.27 0.54
C ALA A 234 -29.02 -20.60 1.96
N ASN A 235 -28.65 -19.80 2.95
CA ASN A 235 -29.08 -19.96 4.35
C ASN A 235 -30.35 -19.14 4.70
N GLN A 236 -30.83 -18.28 3.80
CA GLN A 236 -31.95 -17.36 4.05
C GLN A 236 -33.30 -18.05 4.21
N GLU A 237 -33.42 -19.33 3.84
CA GLU A 237 -34.60 -20.15 4.17
C GLU A 237 -34.87 -20.22 5.70
N ALA A 238 -33.90 -19.85 6.56
CA ALA A 238 -34.02 -19.98 8.01
C ALA A 238 -34.46 -18.71 8.79
N ASN A 239 -34.20 -17.48 8.32
CA ASN A 239 -34.24 -16.29 9.22
C ASN A 239 -34.82 -14.97 8.66
N GLY A 240 -35.50 -14.95 7.51
CA GLY A 240 -36.49 -13.91 7.21
C GLY A 240 -36.02 -12.50 6.81
N GLN A 241 -34.72 -12.25 6.62
CA GLN A 241 -34.23 -11.02 5.97
C GLN A 241 -33.80 -11.32 4.53
N PHE A 242 -34.25 -10.49 3.58
CA PHE A 242 -34.19 -10.74 2.14
C PHE A 242 -33.00 -10.03 1.49
N ILE A 243 -31.97 -10.77 1.07
CA ILE A 243 -31.26 -10.38 -0.15
C ILE A 243 -32.04 -11.02 -1.28
N SER A 244 -32.51 -10.23 -2.23
CA SER A 244 -33.22 -10.83 -3.35
C SER A 244 -32.22 -11.66 -4.18
N GLU A 245 -32.64 -12.86 -4.56
CA GLU A 245 -31.86 -13.73 -5.45
C GLU A 245 -31.52 -12.96 -6.74
N GLU A 246 -32.44 -12.14 -7.23
CA GLU A 246 -32.24 -11.26 -8.38
C GLU A 246 -31.09 -10.28 -8.17
N LYS A 247 -30.91 -9.75 -6.95
CA LYS A 247 -29.82 -8.80 -6.68
C LYS A 247 -28.47 -9.51 -6.66
N VAL A 248 -28.40 -10.71 -6.11
CA VAL A 248 -27.16 -11.52 -6.16
C VAL A 248 -26.84 -11.91 -7.60
N LYS A 249 -27.84 -12.31 -8.39
CA LYS A 249 -27.68 -12.58 -9.82
C LYS A 249 -27.17 -11.37 -10.59
N GLU A 250 -27.70 -10.19 -10.33
CA GLU A 250 -27.24 -8.94 -10.94
C GLU A 250 -25.76 -8.68 -10.63
N ILE A 251 -25.35 -8.87 -9.37
CA ILE A 251 -23.95 -8.71 -8.94
C ILE A 251 -23.03 -9.71 -9.66
N VAL A 252 -23.41 -10.99 -9.69
CA VAL A 252 -22.63 -12.04 -10.39
C VAL A 252 -22.59 -11.76 -11.90
N ASN A 253 -23.69 -11.31 -12.51
CA ASN A 253 -23.72 -10.95 -13.92
C ASN A 253 -22.77 -9.79 -14.24
N ASN A 254 -22.77 -8.74 -13.44
CA ASN A 254 -21.86 -7.61 -13.63
C ASN A 254 -20.38 -8.06 -13.53
N LYS A 255 -20.08 -9.00 -12.63
CA LYS A 255 -18.76 -9.63 -12.54
C LYS A 255 -18.41 -10.43 -13.79
N ILE A 256 -19.36 -11.21 -14.34
CA ILE A 256 -19.19 -11.94 -15.60
C ILE A 256 -18.89 -10.98 -16.75
N GLU A 257 -19.65 -9.90 -16.88
CA GLU A 257 -19.49 -8.91 -17.96
C GLU A 257 -18.10 -8.27 -17.92
N ARG A 258 -17.65 -7.81 -16.74
CA ARG A 258 -16.31 -7.25 -16.59
C ARG A 258 -15.20 -8.30 -16.84
N THR A 259 -15.43 -9.55 -16.45
CA THR A 259 -14.50 -10.63 -16.75
C THR A 259 -14.42 -10.86 -18.27
N ALA A 260 -15.53 -10.78 -18.99
CA ALA A 260 -15.56 -10.84 -20.45
C ALA A 260 -14.73 -9.73 -21.10
N GLU A 261 -14.86 -8.49 -20.60
CA GLU A 261 -14.09 -7.34 -21.08
C GLU A 261 -12.59 -7.56 -20.90
N LYS A 262 -12.17 -8.11 -19.75
CA LYS A 262 -10.76 -8.43 -19.50
C LYS A 262 -10.22 -9.51 -20.42
N ILE A 263 -10.99 -10.57 -20.69
CA ILE A 263 -10.59 -11.60 -21.67
C ILE A 263 -10.35 -10.94 -23.02
N SER A 264 -11.30 -10.12 -23.49
CA SER A 264 -11.18 -9.41 -24.77
C SER A 264 -9.96 -8.49 -24.82
N ALA A 265 -9.73 -7.71 -23.75
CA ALA A 265 -8.56 -6.83 -23.64
C ALA A 265 -7.25 -7.62 -23.67
N LYS A 266 -7.18 -8.76 -22.98
CA LYS A 266 -5.98 -9.62 -22.98
C LYS A 266 -5.78 -10.34 -24.30
N GLU A 267 -6.84 -10.78 -24.97
CA GLU A 267 -6.72 -11.33 -26.32
C GLU A 267 -6.13 -10.30 -27.28
N GLN A 268 -6.57 -9.05 -27.20
CA GLN A 268 -6.03 -7.96 -28.02
C GLN A 268 -4.57 -7.68 -27.66
N ALA A 269 -4.24 -7.61 -26.36
CA ALA A 269 -2.86 -7.42 -25.91
C ALA A 269 -1.93 -8.51 -26.45
N VAL A 270 -2.33 -9.78 -26.35
CA VAL A 270 -1.55 -10.92 -26.87
C VAL A 270 -1.42 -10.89 -28.39
N LYS A 271 -2.49 -10.52 -29.12
CA LYS A 271 -2.47 -10.39 -30.60
C LYS A 271 -1.57 -9.25 -31.08
N ASN A 272 -1.43 -8.19 -30.29
CA ASN A 272 -0.64 -7.01 -30.64
C ASN A 272 0.85 -7.15 -30.36
N ILE A 273 1.30 -8.26 -29.74
CA ILE A 273 2.72 -8.51 -29.49
C ILE A 273 3.45 -8.73 -30.83
N ASP A 274 4.47 -7.90 -31.11
CA ASP A 274 5.33 -8.07 -32.27
C ASP A 274 6.26 -9.28 -32.07
N LEU A 275 5.98 -10.35 -32.83
CA LEU A 275 6.75 -11.59 -32.82
C LEU A 275 8.18 -11.43 -33.35
N ASN A 276 8.48 -10.33 -34.02
CA ASN A 276 9.81 -10.05 -34.56
C ASN A 276 10.67 -9.21 -33.60
N LYS A 277 10.10 -8.66 -32.51
CA LYS A 277 10.86 -7.90 -31.52
C LYS A 277 11.93 -8.82 -30.90
N VAL A 278 13.16 -8.33 -30.74
CA VAL A 278 14.17 -9.04 -29.97
C VAL A 278 14.11 -8.51 -28.56
N VAL A 279 13.70 -9.34 -27.60
CA VAL A 279 13.67 -8.98 -26.17
C VAL A 279 14.90 -9.56 -25.49
N ILE A 280 15.76 -8.67 -24.98
CA ILE A 280 16.89 -9.02 -24.12
C ILE A 280 16.43 -8.80 -22.68
N VAL A 281 16.28 -9.88 -21.91
CA VAL A 281 15.49 -9.84 -20.65
C VAL A 281 16.29 -9.37 -19.45
N LYS A 282 17.59 -9.65 -19.41
CA LYS A 282 18.47 -9.26 -18.30
C LYS A 282 19.91 -9.15 -18.77
N GLU A 283 20.57 -8.10 -18.31
CA GLU A 283 22.01 -7.95 -18.34
C GLU A 283 22.53 -8.23 -16.94
N ASP A 284 22.73 -9.51 -16.60
CA ASP A 284 23.22 -9.88 -15.27
C ASP A 284 24.75 -9.92 -15.30
N ARG A 285 25.40 -9.07 -14.50
CA ARG A 285 26.86 -9.01 -14.40
C ARG A 285 27.37 -10.08 -13.45
N ILE A 286 27.81 -11.20 -14.00
CA ILE A 286 28.66 -12.15 -13.27
C ILE A 286 30.10 -11.93 -13.74
N GLY A 287 30.82 -11.01 -13.07
CA GLY A 287 32.18 -10.63 -13.45
C GLY A 287 32.22 -9.70 -14.67
N THR A 288 33.01 -10.05 -15.70
CA THR A 288 33.14 -9.29 -16.96
C THR A 288 32.33 -9.88 -18.13
N THR A 289 31.52 -10.92 -17.89
CA THR A 289 30.80 -11.63 -18.95
C THR A 289 29.33 -11.23 -18.96
N TYR A 290 28.86 -10.84 -20.13
CA TYR A 290 27.46 -10.51 -20.40
C TYR A 290 26.72 -11.77 -20.85
N ILE A 291 25.60 -12.11 -20.20
CA ILE A 291 24.73 -13.23 -20.60
C ILE A 291 23.45 -12.65 -21.19
N SER A 292 23.36 -12.62 -22.52
CA SER A 292 22.11 -12.24 -23.20
C SER A 292 21.20 -13.46 -23.35
N ILE A 293 20.07 -13.49 -22.65
CA ILE A 293 19.04 -14.52 -22.85
C ILE A 293 18.11 -14.05 -23.97
N LYS A 294 18.18 -14.73 -25.13
CA LYS A 294 17.19 -14.55 -26.21
C LYS A 294 15.91 -15.32 -25.84
N LEU A 295 14.81 -14.59 -25.65
CA LEU A 295 13.51 -15.23 -25.52
C LEU A 295 12.99 -15.71 -26.87
N ASP A 296 12.42 -16.90 -26.89
CA ASP A 296 11.59 -17.37 -28.00
C ASP A 296 10.18 -16.78 -27.84
N ILE A 297 10.00 -15.52 -28.29
CA ILE A 297 8.73 -14.78 -28.18
C ILE A 297 7.58 -15.56 -28.81
N LYS A 298 7.82 -16.22 -29.96
CA LYS A 298 6.80 -17.01 -30.64
C LYS A 298 6.28 -18.15 -29.76
N LYS A 299 7.18 -18.83 -29.05
CA LYS A 299 6.79 -19.86 -28.08
C LYS A 299 5.98 -19.29 -26.92
N ILE A 300 6.42 -18.18 -26.32
CA ILE A 300 5.72 -17.53 -25.19
C ILE A 300 4.32 -17.07 -25.61
N VAL A 301 4.20 -16.38 -26.75
CA VAL A 301 2.90 -15.92 -27.27
C VAL A 301 2.00 -17.11 -27.61
N SER A 302 2.54 -18.19 -28.17
CA SER A 302 1.74 -19.40 -28.45
C SER A 302 1.19 -20.03 -27.16
N GLN A 303 2.00 -20.10 -26.10
CA GLN A 303 1.56 -20.58 -24.78
C GLN A 303 0.49 -19.69 -24.16
N ALA A 304 0.64 -18.37 -24.26
CA ALA A 304 -0.36 -17.40 -23.79
C ALA A 304 -1.69 -17.53 -24.56
N VAL A 305 -1.65 -17.65 -25.88
CA VAL A 305 -2.83 -17.84 -26.73
C VAL A 305 -3.54 -19.17 -26.40
N GLU A 306 -2.78 -20.25 -26.25
CA GLU A 306 -3.31 -21.57 -25.93
C GLU A 306 -4.07 -21.56 -24.60
N LYS A 307 -3.47 -20.99 -23.54
CA LYS A 307 -4.14 -20.85 -22.24
C LYS A 307 -5.38 -19.96 -22.30
N LEU A 308 -5.27 -18.80 -22.93
CA LEU A 308 -6.36 -17.83 -22.98
C LEU A 308 -7.57 -18.34 -23.78
N ALA A 309 -7.37 -19.28 -24.71
CA ALA A 309 -8.44 -19.89 -25.51
C ALA A 309 -9.49 -20.66 -24.68
N GLU A 310 -9.14 -21.10 -23.47
CA GLU A 310 -10.07 -21.79 -22.56
C GLU A 310 -11.03 -20.83 -21.83
N ALA A 311 -10.62 -19.57 -21.64
CA ALA A 311 -11.35 -18.60 -20.83
C ALA A 311 -12.76 -18.27 -21.36
N PRO A 312 -12.99 -18.02 -22.67
CA PRO A 312 -14.33 -17.75 -23.19
C PRO A 312 -15.31 -18.91 -22.95
N LYS A 313 -14.84 -20.16 -23.06
CA LYS A 313 -15.68 -21.35 -22.83
C LYS A 313 -16.14 -21.43 -21.38
N LEU A 314 -15.22 -21.28 -20.44
CA LEU A 314 -15.54 -21.28 -19.00
C LEU A 314 -16.47 -20.13 -18.62
N LEU A 315 -16.33 -18.97 -19.27
CA LEU A 315 -17.22 -17.83 -19.05
C LEU A 315 -18.64 -18.10 -19.56
N GLU A 316 -18.81 -18.79 -20.70
CA GLU A 316 -20.13 -19.23 -21.18
C GLU A 316 -20.74 -20.29 -20.26
N GLU A 317 -19.93 -21.20 -19.71
CA GLU A 317 -20.36 -22.13 -18.66
C GLU A 317 -20.84 -21.37 -17.41
N ALA A 318 -20.11 -20.33 -16.98
CA ALA A 318 -20.51 -19.48 -15.85
C ALA A 318 -21.87 -18.79 -16.09
N LYS A 319 -22.11 -18.27 -17.30
CA LYS A 319 -23.40 -17.67 -17.70
C LYS A 319 -24.54 -18.69 -17.67
N SER A 320 -24.29 -19.89 -18.19
CA SER A 320 -25.30 -20.97 -18.16
C SER A 320 -25.63 -21.40 -16.73
N LEU A 321 -24.63 -21.47 -15.84
CA LEU A 321 -24.81 -21.79 -14.43
C LEU A 321 -25.60 -20.69 -13.70
N LEU A 322 -25.30 -19.42 -13.98
CA LEU A 322 -26.05 -18.28 -13.47
C LEU A 322 -27.53 -18.33 -13.88
N ALA A 323 -27.81 -18.63 -15.16
CA ALA A 323 -29.17 -18.80 -15.67
C ALA A 323 -29.91 -19.99 -15.04
N GLY A 324 -29.18 -21.01 -14.60
CA GLY A 324 -29.69 -22.16 -13.84
C GLY A 324 -29.77 -21.95 -12.33
N ASN A 325 -29.53 -20.72 -11.83
CA ASN A 325 -29.49 -20.36 -10.40
C ASN A 325 -28.40 -21.09 -9.59
N LEU A 326 -27.37 -21.63 -10.26
CA LEU A 326 -26.22 -22.28 -9.65
C LEU A 326 -25.12 -21.24 -9.38
N LEU A 327 -25.40 -20.33 -8.45
CA LEU A 327 -24.58 -19.13 -8.20
C LEU A 327 -23.16 -19.49 -7.72
N SER A 328 -23.04 -20.49 -6.84
CA SER A 328 -21.74 -20.90 -6.30
C SER A 328 -20.86 -21.52 -7.40
N GLU A 329 -21.44 -22.36 -8.24
CA GLU A 329 -20.75 -23.00 -9.36
C GLU A 329 -20.38 -21.97 -10.43
N SER A 330 -21.27 -21.01 -10.70
CA SER A 330 -21.00 -19.88 -11.60
C SER A 330 -19.79 -19.05 -11.12
N MET A 331 -19.75 -18.71 -9.82
CA MET A 331 -18.58 -18.03 -9.23
C MET A 331 -17.31 -18.88 -9.27
N GLY A 332 -17.41 -20.20 -9.11
CA GLY A 332 -16.28 -21.11 -9.30
C GLY A 332 -15.68 -20.99 -10.71
N LYS A 333 -16.51 -20.96 -11.74
CA LYS A 333 -16.06 -20.77 -13.14
C LYS A 333 -15.46 -19.38 -13.40
N ILE A 334 -16.00 -18.33 -12.79
CA ILE A 334 -15.41 -16.99 -12.88
C ILE A 334 -13.99 -16.97 -12.30
N LYS A 335 -13.77 -17.61 -11.14
CA LYS A 335 -12.44 -17.70 -10.51
C LYS A 335 -11.44 -18.49 -11.37
N GLU A 336 -11.87 -19.58 -12.00
CA GLU A 336 -11.05 -20.33 -12.96
C GLU A 336 -10.60 -19.43 -14.13
N VAL A 337 -11.51 -18.62 -14.67
CA VAL A 337 -11.21 -17.65 -15.73
C VAL A 337 -10.22 -16.57 -15.26
N GLU A 338 -10.41 -16.00 -14.07
CA GLU A 338 -9.49 -15.00 -13.51
C GLU A 338 -8.08 -15.57 -13.29
N ALA A 339 -7.97 -16.83 -12.88
CA ALA A 339 -6.68 -17.53 -12.79
C ALA A 339 -6.01 -17.65 -14.16
N ILE A 340 -6.74 -18.03 -15.22
CA ILE A 340 -6.22 -18.09 -16.60
C ILE A 340 -5.74 -16.71 -17.06
N ILE A 341 -6.50 -15.65 -16.79
CA ILE A 341 -6.13 -14.27 -17.14
C ILE A 341 -4.82 -13.89 -16.44
N LYS A 342 -4.70 -14.17 -15.14
CA LYS A 342 -3.49 -13.89 -14.36
C LYS A 342 -2.28 -14.67 -14.86
N GLU A 343 -2.42 -15.97 -15.09
CA GLU A 343 -1.33 -16.80 -15.63
C GLU A 343 -0.89 -16.33 -17.02
N THR A 344 -1.85 -15.94 -17.86
CA THR A 344 -1.55 -15.38 -19.19
C THR A 344 -0.75 -14.09 -19.06
N GLU A 345 -1.10 -13.24 -18.09
CA GLU A 345 -0.34 -12.01 -17.81
C GLU A 345 1.09 -12.31 -17.38
N GLU A 346 1.27 -13.25 -16.45
CA GLU A 346 2.59 -13.67 -15.97
C GLU A 346 3.46 -14.23 -17.11
N ILE A 347 2.85 -14.94 -18.06
CA ILE A 347 3.53 -15.47 -19.25
C ILE A 347 4.01 -14.34 -20.17
N ILE A 348 3.22 -13.29 -20.38
CA ILE A 348 3.55 -12.21 -21.32
C ILE A 348 4.32 -11.03 -20.68
N ALA A 349 4.33 -10.93 -19.35
CA ALA A 349 5.01 -9.87 -18.61
C ALA A 349 6.49 -9.64 -19.01
N PRO A 350 7.30 -10.69 -19.32
CA PRO A 350 8.68 -10.48 -19.78
C PRO A 350 8.78 -9.81 -21.15
N ILE A 351 7.72 -9.84 -21.97
CA ILE A 351 7.69 -9.23 -23.30
C ILE A 351 7.20 -7.79 -23.21
N THR A 352 6.19 -7.54 -22.38
CA THR A 352 5.54 -6.24 -22.24
C THR A 352 6.27 -5.29 -21.30
N GLY A 353 7.03 -5.81 -20.32
CA GLY A 353 7.77 -5.00 -19.34
C GLY A 353 9.17 -4.54 -19.76
N VAL A 354 9.61 -4.85 -20.99
CA VAL A 354 10.88 -4.34 -21.53
C VAL A 354 10.59 -3.10 -22.38
N SER A 355 10.80 -1.94 -21.76
CA SER A 355 10.81 -0.64 -22.44
C SER A 355 11.77 -0.68 -23.62
N GLU A 356 11.37 -0.08 -24.75
CA GLU A 356 12.28 0.11 -25.90
C GLU A 356 13.52 0.94 -25.53
N GLU A 357 13.40 1.79 -24.50
CA GLU A 357 14.47 2.66 -24.02
C GLU A 357 15.59 1.84 -23.36
N ASP A 358 15.25 0.82 -22.56
CA ASP A 358 16.21 -0.11 -21.96
C ASP A 358 16.91 -0.99 -23.01
N ALA A 359 16.22 -1.28 -24.13
CA ALA A 359 16.77 -2.09 -25.21
C ALA A 359 17.70 -1.31 -26.16
N LEU A 360 17.48 0.00 -26.29
CA LEU A 360 18.31 0.90 -27.12
C LEU A 360 19.60 1.31 -26.42
N GLU A 361 19.59 1.52 -25.10
CA GLU A 361 20.80 1.85 -24.33
C GLU A 361 21.79 0.67 -24.34
N ALA A 362 21.30 -0.56 -24.29
CA ALA A 362 22.11 -1.77 -24.43
C ALA A 362 22.66 -1.99 -25.86
N ALA A 363 22.06 -1.37 -26.89
CA ALA A 363 22.49 -1.52 -28.28
C ALA A 363 23.55 -0.49 -28.70
N ASP A 364 23.61 0.67 -28.06
CA ASP A 364 24.57 1.74 -28.38
C ASP A 364 25.94 1.55 -27.69
N GLU A 365 26.02 0.74 -26.63
CA GLU A 365 27.29 0.43 -25.93
C GLU A 365 28.02 -0.82 -26.47
N GLY A 366 27.44 -1.55 -27.43
CA GLY A 366 27.98 -2.80 -27.97
C GLY A 366 28.95 -2.64 -29.14
N ASP A 367 30.16 -2.12 -28.91
CA ASP A 367 31.24 -2.22 -29.89
C ASP A 367 31.69 -3.69 -30.01
N ILE A 368 31.67 -4.21 -31.23
CA ILE A 368 31.83 -5.64 -31.56
C ILE A 368 33.28 -6.05 -31.31
N VAL A 369 33.59 -6.58 -30.12
CA VAL A 369 34.87 -7.27 -29.87
C VAL A 369 34.72 -8.76 -30.18
N GLY A 370 35.32 -9.16 -31.28
CA GLY A 370 35.37 -10.53 -31.77
C GLY A 370 36.08 -11.50 -30.83
N ASP A 371 35.40 -12.62 -30.61
CA ASP A 371 35.90 -13.99 -30.54
C ASP A 371 37.40 -14.18 -30.27
N LYS A 372 37.76 -14.49 -29.02
CA LYS A 372 38.77 -15.52 -28.71
C LYS A 372 38.39 -16.27 -27.43
N THR A 373 38.11 -17.55 -27.61
CA THR A 373 38.12 -18.58 -26.58
C THR A 373 39.55 -18.83 -26.12
N ASP A 374 39.81 -18.72 -24.82
CA ASP A 374 40.86 -19.53 -24.20
C ASP A 374 40.58 -19.79 -22.72
N ASN A 375 40.86 -21.04 -22.35
CA ASN A 375 40.41 -21.74 -21.17
C ASN A 375 41.54 -21.76 -20.13
N SER A 376 41.32 -21.20 -18.92
CA SER A 376 42.24 -21.44 -17.79
C SER A 376 41.53 -21.31 -16.45
N ILE A 377 41.56 -22.44 -15.74
CA ILE A 377 41.10 -22.65 -14.36
C ILE A 377 42.12 -22.05 -13.38
N ALA A 378 41.66 -21.28 -12.38
CA ALA A 378 42.39 -21.06 -11.12
C ALA A 378 41.44 -20.74 -9.95
N ASN A 379 41.87 -21.20 -8.77
CA ASN A 379 41.16 -21.41 -7.50
C ASN A 379 40.90 -20.12 -6.65
N PRO A 380 40.12 -20.22 -5.54
CA PRO A 380 39.43 -19.10 -4.91
C PRO A 380 40.28 -18.34 -3.87
N VAL A 381 40.03 -17.04 -3.74
CA VAL A 381 40.60 -16.16 -2.70
C VAL A 381 39.49 -15.55 -1.85
N ASN A 382 39.78 -15.61 -0.54
CA ASN A 382 39.08 -15.21 0.68
C ASN A 382 38.06 -14.05 0.66
N ASN A 383 36.99 -14.34 1.42
CA ASN A 383 36.02 -13.44 2.04
C ASN A 383 36.69 -12.42 2.99
N ASP A 384 36.39 -11.13 2.81
CA ASP A 384 36.45 -10.13 3.87
C ASP A 384 35.06 -9.52 4.07
N SER A 385 34.50 -9.76 5.25
CA SER A 385 33.20 -9.25 5.69
C SER A 385 33.33 -7.82 6.19
N ALA A 386 32.85 -6.85 5.41
CA ALA A 386 32.57 -5.51 5.89
C ALA A 386 31.13 -5.44 6.41
N SER A 387 30.99 -5.18 7.72
CA SER A 387 29.73 -4.88 8.39
C SER A 387 29.18 -3.54 7.91
N SER A 388 28.16 -3.56 7.06
CA SER A 388 27.31 -2.41 6.79
C SER A 388 26.11 -2.45 7.73
N THR A 389 26.00 -1.43 8.58
CA THR A 389 24.78 -1.12 9.32
C THR A 389 23.67 -0.80 8.32
N PRO A 390 22.49 -1.41 8.38
CA PRO A 390 21.42 -1.13 7.42
C PRO A 390 20.94 0.31 7.57
N GLU A 391 20.96 1.04 6.46
CA GLU A 391 20.38 2.38 6.34
C GLU A 391 18.86 2.26 6.42
N ILE A 392 18.24 2.98 7.36
CA ILE A 392 16.79 2.95 7.55
C ILE A 392 16.17 3.90 6.52
N THR A 393 15.71 3.34 5.40
CA THR A 393 14.95 4.09 4.39
C THR A 393 13.51 4.31 4.85
N PRO A 394 12.78 5.29 4.27
CA PRO A 394 11.35 5.50 4.53
C PRO A 394 10.49 4.23 4.38
N GLU A 395 10.86 3.32 3.47
CA GLU A 395 10.19 2.02 3.27
C GLU A 395 10.43 1.04 4.43
N VAL A 396 11.63 1.01 5.02
CA VAL A 396 11.91 0.20 6.23
C VAL A 396 11.11 0.75 7.43
N MET A 397 10.90 2.07 7.48
CA MET A 397 10.11 2.70 8.55
C MET A 397 8.60 2.48 8.40
N GLU A 398 8.08 2.37 7.18
CA GLU A 398 6.68 1.99 6.92
C GLU A 398 6.41 0.52 7.32
N GLN A 399 7.37 -0.37 7.08
CA GLN A 399 7.31 -1.77 7.55
C GLN A 399 7.32 -1.87 9.09
N ILE A 400 8.11 -1.06 9.79
CA ILE A 400 8.16 -1.03 11.27
C ILE A 400 6.85 -0.48 11.86
N LEU A 401 6.23 0.51 11.23
CA LEU A 401 4.97 1.10 11.70
C LEU A 401 3.76 0.21 11.41
N ASN A 402 3.81 -0.62 10.36
CA ASN A 402 2.78 -1.63 10.06
C ASN A 402 2.85 -2.87 10.97
N TYR A 403 3.92 -3.03 11.76
CA TYR A 403 4.12 -4.16 12.68
C TYR A 403 3.73 -3.87 14.14
N ALA A 404 3.13 -2.72 14.45
CA ALA A 404 2.56 -2.50 15.77
C ALA A 404 1.21 -3.25 15.86
N PRO A 405 1.10 -4.36 16.63
CA PRO A 405 -0.17 -5.02 16.81
C PRO A 405 -1.13 -4.05 17.50
N LEU A 406 -2.14 -3.61 16.75
CA LEU A 406 -3.26 -2.85 17.28
C LEU A 406 -4.09 -3.82 18.14
N GLY A 407 -3.96 -3.70 19.46
CA GLY A 407 -5.06 -3.98 20.39
C GLY A 407 -5.50 -5.43 20.59
N GLY A 408 -4.61 -6.42 20.57
CA GLY A 408 -4.91 -7.75 21.12
C GLY A 408 -4.84 -7.74 22.65
N GLU A 409 -5.96 -7.89 23.35
CA GLU A 409 -5.96 -8.23 24.77
C GLU A 409 -5.19 -9.55 24.98
N ILE A 410 -4.04 -9.48 25.64
CA ILE A 410 -3.36 -10.65 26.18
C ILE A 410 -4.17 -11.10 27.40
N THR A 411 -5.18 -11.94 27.17
CA THR A 411 -5.79 -12.71 28.25
C THR A 411 -4.79 -13.80 28.66
N TYR A 412 -4.07 -13.56 29.75
CA TYR A 412 -3.37 -14.63 30.45
C TYR A 412 -4.40 -15.55 31.10
N SER A 413 -4.80 -16.62 30.42
CA SER A 413 -5.44 -17.75 31.08
C SER A 413 -4.37 -18.52 31.86
N ALA A 414 -4.31 -18.28 33.16
CA ALA A 414 -3.59 -19.16 34.06
C ALA A 414 -4.32 -20.51 34.11
N SER A 415 -3.81 -21.51 33.41
CA SER A 415 -4.23 -22.90 33.58
C SER A 415 -3.73 -23.39 34.94
N TYR A 416 -4.63 -23.40 35.92
CA TYR A 416 -4.44 -24.17 37.14
C TYR A 416 -4.41 -25.65 36.77
N THR A 417 -3.25 -26.28 36.88
CA THR A 417 -3.12 -27.74 36.81
C THR A 417 -3.55 -28.30 38.15
N GLU A 418 -4.77 -28.82 38.20
CA GLU A 418 -5.25 -29.61 39.31
C GLU A 418 -4.58 -30.99 39.25
N ASN A 419 -3.58 -31.20 40.10
CA ASN A 419 -2.98 -32.52 40.34
C ASN A 419 -4.07 -33.43 40.94
N SER A 420 -4.59 -34.35 40.12
CA SER A 420 -5.30 -35.52 40.64
C SER A 420 -4.27 -36.47 41.26
N VAL A 421 -4.22 -36.46 42.59
CA VAL A 421 -3.57 -37.51 43.37
C VAL A 421 -4.49 -38.72 43.32
N ASP A 422 -4.06 -39.72 42.57
CA ASP A 422 -4.46 -41.11 42.70
C ASP A 422 -4.18 -41.55 44.15
N ASN A 423 -5.23 -41.89 44.89
CA ASN A 423 -5.10 -42.67 46.11
C ASN A 423 -6.07 -43.86 46.04
N ASN A 424 -5.50 -44.96 45.59
CA ASN A 424 -5.85 -46.32 46.02
C ASN A 424 -5.79 -46.39 47.55
N GLN A 425 -6.86 -46.87 48.20
CA GLN A 425 -6.88 -48.11 49.00
C GLN A 425 -8.17 -48.23 49.83
N ASP A 426 -8.74 -49.44 49.77
CA ASP A 426 -9.34 -50.26 50.85
C ASP A 426 -10.13 -49.62 51.99
#